data_AF-A0A3B8MEF2-F1
#
_entry.id   AF-A0A3B8MEF2-F1
#
_cell.length_a   1.000
_cell.length_b   1.000
_cell.length_c   1.000
_cell.angle_alpha   90.00
_cell.angle_beta   90.00
_cell.angle_gamma   90.00
#
_symmetry.space_group_name_H-M   'P 1'
#
loop_
_entity.id
_entity.type
_entity.pdbx_description
1 polymer ?
#
loop_
_entity_poly.entity_id
_entity_poly.type
_entity_poly.pdbx_seq_one_letter_code
_entity_poly.pdbx_strand_id
1 'polypeptide(L)'
;MDLSRKERAFESRFRKRLAVWPQEIPWPGVLLCAALTWLGAIVNRLPFPPFTTADGQHPISTVLLALLLGMFVRNLIPAVTRVKAGIDAMVKKWLPVGIVLLGARLDFYDLLQVAIQVAVGAAILIALLIVLSRVSAAWFGVDPQLGMLIGVGTAICGSSAIVAVSPVVEARDDEMMYSIGAVNLLGVIAMLVYPVLGAMFAVDADVYGAWCGLGIHATPQVIAAGFAYPGDGQTAGEMATIVKLVRISLLGPAVFVVGAWYAHRRRQEAVYIGKPVQYWKLVPGFVVVFLGLSLLRTLGFLPDVTLHLTERFILGGGDRVVDVAGLMSQGGKWLITAAMAGVGLSTEFRAMTAGGIRPLLLGVVLAVVIGGMGLLVASI
;
A
#
# COMPACT_ATOMS: atom_id res chain seq x y z
N MET A 1 43.10 19.02 1.12
CA MET A 1 42.10 17.96 1.40
C MET A 1 41.13 17.96 0.22
N ASP A 2 41.20 16.97 -0.67
CA ASP A 2 40.66 17.01 -2.04
C ASP A 2 39.12 16.87 -2.08
N LEU A 3 38.43 18.02 -2.11
CA LEU A 3 36.97 18.13 -2.17
C LEU A 3 36.39 17.43 -3.42
N SER A 4 37.13 17.42 -4.54
CA SER A 4 36.68 16.84 -5.81
C SER A 4 36.56 15.32 -5.77
N ARG A 5 37.34 14.64 -4.91
CA ARG A 5 37.22 13.19 -4.70
C ARG A 5 36.00 12.84 -3.87
N LYS A 6 35.64 13.69 -2.89
CA LYS A 6 34.43 13.50 -2.07
C LYS A 6 33.16 13.76 -2.89
N GLU A 7 33.15 14.78 -3.74
CA GLU A 7 32.03 15.08 -4.64
C GLU A 7 31.81 13.96 -5.66
N ARG A 8 32.88 13.47 -6.33
CA ARG A 8 32.76 12.33 -7.27
C ARG A 8 32.34 11.03 -6.58
N ALA A 9 32.79 10.81 -5.34
CA ALA A 9 32.35 9.67 -4.54
C ALA A 9 30.87 9.81 -4.11
N PHE A 10 30.43 11.02 -3.78
CA PHE A 10 29.04 11.33 -3.47
C PHE A 10 28.16 11.17 -4.70
N GLU A 11 28.51 11.76 -5.84
CA GLU A 11 27.81 11.61 -7.12
C GLU A 11 27.74 10.16 -7.56
N SER A 12 28.83 9.38 -7.50
CA SER A 12 28.77 7.97 -7.92
C SER A 12 27.90 7.13 -6.98
N ARG A 13 27.90 7.42 -5.67
CA ARG A 13 26.98 6.78 -4.71
C ARG A 13 25.55 7.24 -4.90
N PHE A 14 25.33 8.51 -5.20
CA PHE A 14 24.02 9.11 -5.45
C PHE A 14 23.42 8.58 -6.75
N ARG A 15 24.21 8.51 -7.83
CA ARG A 15 23.85 7.93 -9.12
C ARG A 15 23.61 6.42 -9.03
N LYS A 16 24.41 5.67 -8.26
CA LYS A 16 24.14 4.26 -7.94
C LYS A 16 22.90 4.05 -7.06
N ARG A 17 22.55 5.00 -6.20
CA ARG A 17 21.31 5.00 -5.40
C ARG A 17 20.09 5.47 -6.20
N LEU A 18 20.27 6.30 -7.22
CA LEU A 18 19.25 6.69 -8.20
C LEU A 18 19.04 5.62 -9.30
N ALA A 19 19.98 4.70 -9.47
CA ALA A 19 19.84 3.50 -10.32
C ALA A 19 18.76 2.49 -9.84
N VAL A 20 17.89 2.91 -8.90
CA VAL A 20 16.62 2.25 -8.58
C VAL A 20 15.60 2.45 -9.72
N TRP A 21 15.81 3.45 -10.58
CA TRP A 21 15.05 3.64 -11.81
C TRP A 21 15.60 2.75 -12.94
N PRO A 22 14.75 2.00 -13.67
CA PRO A 22 15.27 1.19 -14.79
C PRO A 22 15.77 2.14 -15.88
N GLN A 23 16.87 1.77 -16.56
CA GLN A 23 17.43 2.60 -17.62
C GLN A 23 16.43 2.84 -18.77
N GLU A 24 15.44 1.96 -18.91
CA GLU A 24 14.25 2.17 -19.73
C GLU A 24 13.01 1.75 -18.95
N ILE A 25 12.05 2.68 -18.77
CA ILE A 25 10.73 2.32 -18.26
C ILE A 25 9.97 1.64 -19.40
N PRO A 26 9.41 0.43 -19.20
CA PRO A 26 8.54 -0.20 -20.18
C PRO A 26 7.22 0.58 -20.31
N TRP A 27 7.22 1.57 -21.19
CA TRP A 27 6.11 2.51 -21.41
C TRP A 27 4.77 1.86 -21.79
N PRO A 28 4.69 0.78 -22.59
CA PRO A 28 3.40 0.23 -23.01
C PRO A 28 2.45 -0.13 -21.85
N GLY A 29 2.98 -0.73 -20.78
CA GLY A 29 2.17 -1.07 -19.60
C GLY A 29 1.79 0.14 -18.76
N VAL A 30 2.66 1.15 -18.69
CA VAL A 30 2.37 2.43 -18.00
C VAL A 30 1.28 3.20 -18.74
N LEU A 31 1.36 3.27 -20.07
CA LEU A 31 0.36 3.91 -20.92
C LEU A 31 -0.99 3.18 -20.83
N LEU A 32 -1.00 1.84 -20.78
CA LEU A 32 -2.22 1.07 -20.55
C LEU A 32 -2.86 1.44 -19.21
N CYS A 33 -2.08 1.53 -18.13
CA CYS A 33 -2.60 1.95 -16.82
C CYS A 33 -3.20 3.36 -16.89
N ALA A 34 -2.49 4.31 -17.53
CA ALA A 34 -2.98 5.67 -17.71
C ALA A 34 -4.27 5.73 -18.56
N ALA A 35 -4.36 4.93 -19.62
CA ALA A 35 -5.54 4.86 -20.49
C ALA A 35 -6.76 4.33 -19.73
N LEU A 36 -6.60 3.27 -18.91
CA LEU A 36 -7.69 2.74 -18.09
C LEU A 36 -8.13 3.73 -17.00
N THR A 37 -7.20 4.51 -16.46
CA THR A 37 -7.52 5.59 -15.51
C THR A 37 -8.30 6.71 -16.18
N TRP A 38 -7.89 7.15 -17.36
CA TRP A 38 -8.66 8.12 -18.15
C TRP A 38 -10.05 7.59 -18.50
N LEU A 39 -10.15 6.33 -18.92
CA LEU A 39 -11.42 5.67 -19.18
C LEU A 39 -12.28 5.61 -17.92
N GLY A 40 -11.72 5.24 -16.78
CA GLY A 40 -12.42 5.25 -15.48
C GLY A 40 -12.94 6.64 -15.10
N ALA A 41 -12.16 7.69 -15.37
CA ALA A 41 -12.58 9.08 -15.13
C ALA A 41 -13.73 9.51 -16.06
N ILE A 42 -13.73 9.06 -17.32
CA ILE A 42 -14.82 9.29 -18.27
C ILE A 42 -16.08 8.55 -17.82
N VAL A 43 -15.94 7.27 -17.46
CA VAL A 43 -17.05 6.42 -16.98
C VAL A 43 -17.68 7.00 -15.72
N ASN A 44 -16.88 7.54 -14.80
CA ASN A 44 -17.38 8.18 -13.58
C ASN A 44 -18.34 9.35 -13.89
N ARG A 45 -18.09 10.09 -14.97
CA ARG A 45 -18.88 11.27 -15.36
C ARG A 45 -20.12 10.95 -16.21
N LEU A 46 -20.46 9.68 -16.40
CA LEU A 46 -21.65 9.30 -17.16
C LEU A 46 -22.92 9.73 -16.40
N PRO A 47 -23.90 10.38 -17.07
CA PRO A 47 -25.02 11.06 -16.41
C PRO A 47 -26.14 10.13 -15.92
N PHE A 48 -25.84 8.86 -15.66
CA PHE A 48 -26.83 7.87 -15.24
C PHE A 48 -26.32 7.02 -14.06
N PRO A 49 -27.23 6.53 -13.20
CA PRO A 49 -26.87 5.63 -12.11
C PRO A 49 -26.24 4.32 -12.64
N PRO A 50 -25.23 3.74 -11.95
CA PRO A 50 -24.70 4.13 -10.65
C PRO A 50 -23.53 5.14 -10.72
N PHE A 51 -23.23 5.76 -11.86
CA PHE A 51 -22.04 6.61 -12.03
C PHE A 51 -22.26 8.05 -11.58
N THR A 52 -23.41 8.62 -11.94
CA THR A 52 -23.86 9.93 -11.44
C THR A 52 -25.29 9.79 -10.94
N THR A 53 -25.53 10.15 -9.68
CA THR A 53 -26.89 10.21 -9.12
C THR A 53 -27.62 11.47 -9.60
N ALA A 54 -28.95 11.51 -9.41
CA ALA A 54 -29.74 12.69 -9.77
C ALA A 54 -29.26 13.97 -9.05
N ASP A 55 -28.63 13.82 -7.88
CA ASP A 55 -28.05 14.91 -7.08
C ASP A 55 -26.63 15.30 -7.54
N GLY A 56 -26.12 14.73 -8.63
CA GLY A 56 -24.78 15.01 -9.16
C GLY A 56 -23.64 14.36 -8.38
N GLN A 57 -23.93 13.44 -7.47
CA GLN A 57 -22.90 12.71 -6.71
C GLN A 57 -22.34 11.54 -7.52
N HIS A 58 -21.08 11.23 -7.27
CA HIS A 58 -20.35 10.13 -7.88
C HIS A 58 -20.10 9.04 -6.83
N PRO A 59 -21.04 8.09 -6.63
CA PRO A 59 -20.96 7.12 -5.54
C PRO A 59 -19.86 6.08 -5.77
N ILE A 60 -19.39 5.90 -7.02
CA ILE A 60 -18.26 5.05 -7.36
C ILE A 60 -17.04 5.92 -7.63
N SER A 61 -15.99 5.75 -6.83
CA SER A 61 -14.77 6.54 -7.01
C SER A 61 -14.03 6.16 -8.31
N THR A 62 -13.33 7.13 -8.91
CA THR A 62 -12.51 6.90 -10.11
C THR A 62 -11.42 5.85 -9.87
N VAL A 63 -10.93 5.76 -8.62
CA VAL A 63 -9.93 4.78 -8.21
C VAL A 63 -10.50 3.37 -8.27
N LEU A 64 -11.72 3.17 -7.75
CA LEU A 64 -12.41 1.89 -7.83
C LEU A 64 -12.69 1.51 -9.28
N LEU A 65 -13.17 2.44 -10.11
CA LEU A 65 -13.41 2.18 -11.54
C LEU A 65 -12.13 1.78 -12.28
N ALA A 66 -11.03 2.51 -12.09
CA ALA A 66 -9.75 2.19 -12.71
C ALA A 66 -9.25 0.78 -12.32
N LEU A 67 -9.41 0.42 -11.05
CA LEU A 67 -9.08 -0.91 -10.53
C LEU A 67 -9.94 -2.01 -11.17
N LEU A 68 -11.26 -1.84 -11.18
CA LEU A 68 -12.20 -2.81 -11.74
C LEU A 68 -11.99 -2.98 -13.26
N LEU A 69 -11.74 -1.89 -13.98
CA LEU A 69 -11.40 -1.93 -15.41
C LEU A 69 -10.10 -2.70 -15.65
N GLY A 70 -9.06 -2.46 -14.84
CA GLY A 70 -7.81 -3.22 -14.93
C GLY A 70 -8.02 -4.71 -14.68
N MET A 71 -8.82 -5.06 -13.66
CA MET A 71 -9.15 -6.45 -13.35
C MET A 71 -9.93 -7.11 -14.49
N PHE A 72 -10.92 -6.42 -15.06
CA PHE A 72 -11.70 -6.89 -16.20
C PHE A 72 -10.81 -7.14 -17.42
N VAL A 73 -9.96 -6.18 -17.77
CA VAL A 73 -9.04 -6.28 -18.91
C VAL A 73 -8.04 -7.43 -18.73
N ARG A 74 -7.46 -7.62 -17.53
CA ARG A 74 -6.56 -8.74 -17.25
C ARG A 74 -7.21 -10.09 -17.46
N ASN A 75 -8.46 -10.26 -17.02
CA ASN A 75 -9.14 -11.54 -17.07
C ASN A 75 -9.77 -11.85 -18.44
N LEU A 76 -9.97 -10.84 -19.31
CA LEU A 76 -10.47 -11.05 -20.68
C LEU A 76 -9.39 -11.08 -21.76
N ILE A 77 -8.27 -10.39 -21.56
CA ILE A 77 -7.22 -10.21 -22.57
C ILE A 77 -5.90 -10.83 -22.08
N PRO A 78 -5.62 -12.11 -22.39
CA PRO A 78 -4.38 -12.78 -21.96
C PRO A 78 -3.10 -12.08 -22.42
N ALA A 79 -3.16 -11.35 -23.54
CA ALA A 79 -2.03 -10.61 -24.12
C ALA A 79 -1.51 -9.47 -23.22
N VAL A 80 -2.27 -9.04 -22.21
CA VAL A 80 -1.84 -8.05 -21.19
C VAL A 80 -0.56 -8.50 -20.47
N THR A 81 -0.33 -9.81 -20.36
CA THR A 81 0.92 -10.38 -19.82
C THR A 81 2.18 -9.89 -20.54
N ARG A 82 2.09 -9.52 -21.82
CA ARG A 82 3.22 -9.00 -22.62
C ARG A 82 3.72 -7.64 -22.13
N VAL A 83 2.85 -6.84 -21.49
CA VAL A 83 3.18 -5.51 -20.97
C VAL A 83 3.34 -5.49 -19.45
N LYS A 84 3.48 -6.66 -18.82
CA LYS A 84 3.60 -6.84 -17.36
C LYS A 84 4.69 -5.97 -16.73
N ALA A 85 5.83 -5.81 -17.40
CA ALA A 85 6.93 -5.00 -16.86
C ALA A 85 6.53 -3.53 -16.64
N GLY A 86 5.70 -2.96 -17.54
CA GLY A 86 5.17 -1.60 -17.41
C GLY A 86 4.13 -1.47 -16.32
N ILE A 87 3.26 -2.48 -16.20
CA ILE A 87 2.28 -2.58 -15.10
C ILE A 87 2.99 -2.64 -13.75
N ASP A 88 4.01 -3.51 -13.63
CA ASP A 88 4.86 -3.64 -12.44
C ASP A 88 5.58 -2.31 -12.12
N ALA A 89 6.08 -1.59 -13.12
CA ALA A 89 6.69 -0.28 -12.93
C ALA A 89 5.66 0.74 -12.37
N MET A 90 4.43 0.73 -12.88
CA MET A 90 3.36 1.58 -12.37
C MET A 90 3.07 1.32 -10.89
N VAL A 91 2.90 0.06 -10.51
CA VAL A 91 2.55 -0.33 -9.14
C VAL A 91 3.73 -0.20 -8.16
N LYS A 92 4.95 -0.53 -8.59
CA LYS A 92 6.12 -0.60 -7.68
C LYS A 92 6.96 0.66 -7.64
N LYS A 93 6.90 1.51 -8.67
CA LYS A 93 7.73 2.72 -8.78
C LYS A 93 6.91 4.00 -8.81
N TRP A 94 5.87 4.07 -9.65
CA TRP A 94 5.05 5.27 -9.78
C TRP A 94 4.05 5.45 -8.62
N LEU A 95 3.52 4.37 -8.06
CA LEU A 95 2.66 4.45 -6.86
C LEU A 95 3.38 5.13 -5.67
N PRO A 96 4.60 4.71 -5.26
CA PRO A 96 5.35 5.45 -4.23
C PRO A 96 5.55 6.94 -4.54
N VAL A 97 5.75 7.30 -5.81
CA VAL A 97 5.85 8.71 -6.21
C VAL A 97 4.52 9.42 -5.95
N GLY A 98 3.40 8.79 -6.34
CA GLY A 98 2.07 9.33 -6.06
C GLY A 98 1.78 9.52 -4.57
N ILE A 99 2.19 8.54 -3.74
CA ILE A 99 2.09 8.63 -2.27
C ILE A 99 2.94 9.77 -1.73
N VAL A 100 4.20 9.90 -2.18
CA VAL A 100 5.08 10.99 -1.76
C VAL A 100 4.44 12.34 -2.06
N LEU A 101 3.93 12.54 -3.28
CA LEU A 101 3.29 13.78 -3.69
C LEU A 101 2.02 14.11 -2.88
N LEU A 102 1.29 13.09 -2.42
CA LEU A 102 0.16 13.28 -1.50
C LEU A 102 0.59 13.95 -0.19
N GLY A 103 1.82 13.71 0.26
CA GLY A 103 2.40 14.32 1.45
C GLY A 103 2.46 15.85 1.40
N ALA A 104 2.49 16.45 0.21
CA ALA A 104 2.45 17.92 0.06
C ALA A 104 1.14 18.54 0.57
N ARG A 105 0.05 17.77 0.67
CA ARG A 105 -1.25 18.24 1.14
C ARG A 105 -1.43 18.11 2.65
N LEU A 106 -0.66 17.23 3.29
CA LEU A 106 -0.88 16.83 4.68
C LEU A 106 -0.03 17.68 5.62
N ASP A 107 -0.65 18.17 6.70
CA ASP A 107 0.08 18.81 7.77
C ASP A 107 0.88 17.77 8.58
N PHE A 108 2.14 18.08 8.85
CA PHE A 108 3.08 17.21 9.53
C PHE A 108 2.69 16.97 10.99
N TYR A 109 2.15 17.98 11.68
CA TYR A 109 1.74 17.83 13.09
C TYR A 109 0.51 16.94 13.20
N ASP A 110 -0.50 17.16 12.35
CA ASP A 110 -1.69 16.31 12.28
C ASP A 110 -1.31 14.86 11.96
N LEU A 111 -0.42 14.68 10.98
CA LEU A 111 0.12 13.36 10.61
C LEU A 111 0.82 12.69 11.80
N LEU A 112 1.67 13.42 12.53
CA LEU A 112 2.39 12.88 13.67
C LEU A 112 1.46 12.50 14.82
N GLN A 113 0.42 13.31 15.08
CA GLN A 113 -0.57 13.03 16.11
C GLN A 113 -1.34 11.74 15.79
N VAL A 114 -1.86 11.62 14.56
CA VAL A 114 -2.52 10.40 14.07
C VAL A 114 -1.56 9.21 14.15
N ALA A 115 -0.30 9.40 13.74
CA ALA A 115 0.69 8.33 13.76
C ALA A 115 0.93 7.79 15.18
N ILE A 116 1.03 8.67 16.18
CA ILE A 116 1.22 8.29 17.58
C ILE A 116 0.00 7.55 18.13
N GLN A 117 -1.21 8.08 17.87
CA GLN A 117 -2.46 7.47 18.32
C GLN A 117 -2.61 6.04 17.80
N VAL A 118 -2.34 5.82 16.51
CA VAL A 118 -2.53 4.52 15.87
C VAL A 118 -1.36 3.55 16.10
N ALA A 119 -0.16 4.04 16.42
CA ALA A 119 1.03 3.20 16.58
C ALA A 119 0.87 2.13 17.67
N VAL A 120 0.28 2.48 18.81
CA VAL A 120 0.08 1.53 19.94
C VAL A 120 -0.91 0.43 19.53
N GLY A 121 -2.06 0.82 18.97
CA GLY A 121 -3.05 -0.13 18.47
C GLY A 121 -2.48 -1.04 17.39
N ALA A 122 -1.73 -0.48 16.44
CA ALA A 122 -1.03 -1.24 15.40
C ALA A 122 -0.02 -2.24 15.99
N ALA A 123 0.77 -1.84 16.99
CA ALA A 123 1.73 -2.72 17.65
C ALA A 123 1.04 -3.88 18.39
N ILE A 124 -0.07 -3.60 19.10
CA ILE A 124 -0.88 -4.61 19.78
C ILE A 124 -1.45 -5.60 18.77
N LEU A 125 -2.02 -5.12 17.66
CA LEU A 125 -2.54 -5.98 16.59
C LEU A 125 -1.44 -6.85 15.98
N ILE A 126 -0.25 -6.29 15.71
CA ILE A 126 0.88 -7.06 15.19
C ILE A 126 1.28 -8.18 16.16
N ALA A 127 1.43 -7.87 17.45
CA ALA A 127 1.76 -8.86 18.47
C ALA A 127 0.69 -9.95 18.57
N LEU A 128 -0.59 -9.56 18.60
CA LEU A 128 -1.73 -10.47 18.63
C LEU A 128 -1.70 -11.43 17.44
N LEU A 129 -1.52 -10.92 16.22
CA LEU A 129 -1.53 -11.74 15.00
C LEU A 129 -0.33 -12.67 14.92
N ILE A 130 0.85 -12.27 15.42
CA ILE A 130 2.02 -13.14 15.52
C ILE A 130 1.70 -14.33 16.44
N VAL A 131 1.16 -14.08 17.63
CA VAL A 131 0.80 -15.15 18.58
C VAL A 131 -0.31 -16.03 18.01
N LEU A 132 -1.36 -15.42 17.47
CA LEU A 132 -2.51 -16.13 16.92
C LEU A 132 -2.13 -17.00 15.73
N SER A 133 -1.26 -16.51 14.83
CA SER A 133 -0.78 -17.29 13.68
C SER A 133 -0.13 -18.61 14.11
N ARG A 134 0.57 -18.62 15.24
CA ARG A 134 1.23 -19.80 15.78
C ARG A 134 0.23 -20.81 16.35
N VAL A 135 -0.79 -20.33 17.05
CA VAL A 135 -1.86 -21.15 17.62
C VAL A 135 -2.72 -21.73 16.50
N SER A 136 -3.14 -20.89 15.55
CA SER A 136 -3.92 -21.31 14.39
C SER A 136 -3.16 -22.30 13.51
N ALA A 137 -1.84 -22.16 13.36
CA ALA A 137 -1.03 -23.13 12.63
C ALA A 137 -1.14 -24.53 13.22
N ALA A 138 -1.07 -24.65 14.55
CA ALA A 138 -1.25 -25.93 15.23
C ALA A 138 -2.66 -26.51 15.04
N TRP A 139 -3.70 -25.67 15.14
CA TRP A 139 -5.09 -26.11 14.97
C TRP A 139 -5.41 -26.61 13.57
N PHE A 140 -4.85 -25.96 12.54
CA PHE A 140 -5.08 -26.35 11.14
C PHE A 140 -4.06 -27.39 10.64
N GLY A 141 -3.13 -27.85 11.48
CA GLY A 141 -2.06 -28.78 11.07
C GLY A 141 -1.16 -28.21 9.97
N VAL A 142 -0.88 -26.90 10.04
CA VAL A 142 -0.03 -26.16 9.11
C VAL A 142 1.37 -26.06 9.70
N ASP A 143 2.40 -26.14 8.86
CA ASP A 143 3.78 -25.99 9.29
C ASP A 143 3.96 -24.66 10.07
N PRO A 144 4.64 -24.68 11.23
CA PRO A 144 4.93 -23.49 12.01
C PRO A 144 5.55 -22.31 11.27
N GLN A 145 6.51 -22.54 10.39
CA GLN A 145 7.19 -21.50 9.63
C GLN A 145 6.21 -20.89 8.65
N LEU A 146 5.46 -21.73 7.92
CA LEU A 146 4.44 -21.28 6.99
C LEU A 146 3.34 -20.45 7.70
N GLY A 147 2.86 -20.92 8.85
CA GLY A 147 1.89 -20.19 9.66
C GLY A 147 2.41 -18.84 10.14
N MET A 148 3.67 -18.79 10.57
CA MET A 148 4.33 -17.55 11.00
C MET A 148 4.49 -16.55 9.85
N LEU A 149 4.85 -17.01 8.65
CA LEU A 149 4.93 -16.16 7.46
C LEU A 149 3.58 -15.57 7.08
N ILE A 150 2.51 -16.37 7.08
CA ILE A 150 1.15 -15.87 6.84
C ILE A 150 0.76 -14.86 7.92
N GLY A 151 1.08 -15.15 9.18
CA GLY A 151 0.85 -14.24 10.31
C GLY A 151 1.49 -12.88 10.14
N VAL A 152 2.81 -12.84 9.92
CA VAL A 152 3.55 -11.59 9.76
C VAL A 152 3.14 -10.86 8.47
N GLY A 153 2.88 -11.59 7.39
CA GLY A 153 2.37 -11.03 6.14
C GLY A 153 1.04 -10.29 6.33
N THR A 154 0.08 -10.94 6.99
CA THR A 154 -1.23 -10.36 7.32
C THR A 154 -1.12 -9.18 8.29
N ALA A 155 -0.20 -9.28 9.26
CA ALA A 155 -0.05 -8.32 10.35
C ALA A 155 0.66 -7.01 10.00
N ILE A 156 1.43 -6.92 8.89
CA ILE A 156 2.25 -5.73 8.62
C ILE A 156 2.02 -5.16 7.21
N CYS A 157 2.74 -5.67 6.22
CA CYS A 157 2.82 -5.11 4.86
C CYS A 157 2.82 -6.20 3.77
N GLY A 158 2.27 -7.37 4.07
CA GLY A 158 2.16 -8.48 3.12
C GLY A 158 3.51 -9.07 2.73
N SER A 159 3.79 -9.08 1.43
CA SER A 159 4.97 -9.74 0.85
C SER A 159 6.30 -9.23 1.39
N SER A 160 6.42 -7.92 1.67
CA SER A 160 7.68 -7.35 2.18
C SER A 160 7.99 -7.83 3.60
N ALA A 161 6.96 -8.05 4.43
CA ALA A 161 7.13 -8.63 5.76
C ALA A 161 7.52 -10.11 5.67
N ILE A 162 6.88 -10.87 4.77
CA ILE A 162 7.20 -12.29 4.52
C ILE A 162 8.66 -12.44 4.10
N VAL A 163 9.12 -11.65 3.12
CA VAL A 163 10.51 -11.69 2.64
C VAL A 163 11.50 -11.31 3.75
N ALA A 164 11.16 -10.34 4.61
CA ALA A 164 12.02 -9.92 5.70
C ALA A 164 12.13 -10.97 6.82
N VAL A 165 11.04 -11.71 7.10
CA VAL A 165 10.98 -12.71 8.17
C VAL A 165 11.42 -14.11 7.71
N SER A 166 11.26 -14.46 6.44
CA SER A 166 11.67 -15.75 5.87
C SER A 166 13.07 -16.22 6.29
N PRO A 167 14.15 -15.41 6.16
CA PRO A 167 15.48 -15.83 6.59
C PRO A 167 15.64 -15.92 8.11
N VAL A 168 14.77 -15.26 8.88
CA VAL A 168 14.82 -15.23 10.35
C VAL A 168 14.22 -16.50 10.95
N VAL A 169 13.18 -17.05 10.31
CA VAL A 169 12.52 -18.30 10.71
C VAL A 169 13.02 -19.52 9.92
N GLU A 170 13.96 -19.31 8.98
CA GLU A 170 14.49 -20.31 8.05
C GLU A 170 13.38 -21.05 7.29
N ALA A 171 12.40 -20.29 6.81
CA ALA A 171 11.35 -20.85 5.96
C ALA A 171 11.93 -21.26 4.60
N ARG A 172 11.35 -22.30 4.02
CA ARG A 172 11.69 -22.77 2.67
C ARG A 172 11.15 -21.81 1.61
N ASP A 173 11.78 -21.80 0.43
CA ASP A 173 11.38 -20.90 -0.65
C ASP A 173 9.94 -21.15 -1.13
N ASP A 174 9.49 -22.41 -1.13
CA ASP A 174 8.11 -22.79 -1.47
C ASP A 174 7.10 -22.25 -0.45
N GLU A 175 7.42 -22.33 0.84
CA GLU A 175 6.62 -21.73 1.92
C GLU A 175 6.55 -20.21 1.78
N MET A 176 7.69 -19.55 1.50
CA MET A 176 7.74 -18.10 1.28
C MET A 176 6.85 -17.68 0.12
N MET A 177 7.02 -18.33 -1.04
CA MET A 177 6.26 -18.01 -2.25
C MET A 177 4.77 -18.28 -2.07
N TYR A 178 4.43 -19.37 -1.39
CA TYR A 178 3.04 -19.69 -1.07
C TYR A 178 2.43 -18.65 -0.12
N SER A 179 3.10 -18.28 0.98
CA SER A 179 2.62 -17.24 1.89
C SER A 179 2.40 -15.91 1.18
N ILE A 180 3.29 -15.53 0.27
CA ILE A 180 3.14 -14.32 -0.54
C ILE A 180 1.85 -14.40 -1.38
N GLY A 181 1.63 -15.53 -2.04
CA GLY A 181 0.42 -15.78 -2.81
C GLY A 181 -0.85 -15.69 -1.97
N ALA A 182 -0.89 -16.43 -0.86
CA ALA A 182 -2.06 -16.50 0.03
C ALA A 182 -2.37 -15.16 0.71
N VAL A 183 -1.37 -14.42 1.19
CA VAL A 183 -1.60 -13.09 1.80
C VAL A 183 -2.00 -12.07 0.73
N ASN A 184 -1.40 -12.11 -0.46
CA ASN A 184 -1.81 -11.23 -1.54
C ASN A 184 -3.26 -11.51 -1.98
N LEU A 185 -3.65 -12.79 -2.02
CA LEU A 185 -5.01 -13.24 -2.28
C LEU A 185 -6.03 -12.60 -1.34
N LEU A 186 -5.82 -12.81 -0.05
CA LEU A 186 -6.71 -12.31 1.00
C LEU A 186 -6.73 -10.78 1.01
N GLY A 187 -5.60 -10.15 0.71
CA GLY A 187 -5.50 -8.70 0.57
C GLY A 187 -6.32 -8.16 -0.60
N VAL A 188 -6.35 -8.85 -1.75
CA VAL A 188 -7.22 -8.49 -2.88
C VAL A 188 -8.69 -8.63 -2.50
N ILE A 189 -9.06 -9.72 -1.83
CA ILE A 189 -10.43 -9.93 -1.35
C ILE A 189 -10.82 -8.81 -0.38
N ALA A 190 -9.98 -8.54 0.61
CA ALA A 190 -10.20 -7.47 1.58
C ALA A 190 -10.34 -6.10 0.91
N MET A 191 -9.48 -5.80 -0.07
CA MET A 191 -9.53 -4.56 -0.84
C MET A 191 -10.87 -4.33 -1.54
N LEU A 192 -11.50 -5.39 -2.06
CA LEU A 192 -12.80 -5.31 -2.72
C LEU A 192 -13.97 -5.29 -1.72
N VAL A 193 -13.83 -6.01 -0.61
CA VAL A 193 -14.89 -6.17 0.40
C VAL A 193 -14.99 -4.97 1.33
N TYR A 194 -13.88 -4.35 1.73
CA TYR A 194 -13.87 -3.28 2.73
C TYR A 194 -14.73 -2.07 2.32
N PRO A 195 -14.65 -1.52 1.08
CA PRO A 195 -15.50 -0.40 0.69
C PRO A 195 -17.00 -0.70 0.81
N VAL A 196 -17.39 -1.94 0.50
CA VAL A 196 -18.77 -2.40 0.62
C VAL A 196 -19.18 -2.47 2.09
N LEU A 197 -18.35 -3.08 2.95
CA LEU A 197 -18.63 -3.17 4.39
C LEU A 197 -18.65 -1.80 5.07
N GLY A 198 -17.71 -0.91 4.72
CA GLY A 198 -17.67 0.45 5.24
C GLY A 198 -18.95 1.21 4.92
N ALA A 199 -19.43 1.12 3.67
CA ALA A 199 -20.68 1.73 3.26
C ALA A 199 -21.91 1.08 3.95
N MET A 200 -21.92 -0.26 4.08
CA MET A 200 -23.01 -0.99 4.75
C MET A 200 -23.13 -0.62 6.23
N PHE A 201 -22.01 -0.41 6.92
CA PHE A 201 -21.98 -0.03 8.33
C PHE A 201 -21.99 1.48 8.56
N ALA A 202 -22.05 2.29 7.48
CA ALA A 202 -22.01 3.75 7.52
C ALA A 202 -20.84 4.28 8.39
N VAL A 203 -19.66 3.71 8.21
CA VAL A 203 -18.46 4.07 8.98
C VAL A 203 -17.99 5.47 8.60
N ASP A 204 -17.63 6.31 9.57
CA ASP A 204 -17.05 7.62 9.27
C ASP A 204 -15.76 7.50 8.44
N ALA A 205 -15.49 8.45 7.55
CA ALA A 205 -14.40 8.35 6.57
C ALA A 205 -13.02 8.18 7.22
N ASP A 206 -12.73 8.90 8.31
CA ASP A 206 -11.48 8.77 9.07
C ASP A 206 -11.34 7.39 9.70
N VAL A 207 -12.41 6.91 10.35
CA VAL A 207 -12.46 5.58 10.98
C VAL A 207 -12.32 4.48 9.93
N TYR A 208 -13.00 4.61 8.79
CA TYR A 208 -12.88 3.69 7.67
C TYR A 208 -11.46 3.67 7.08
N GLY A 209 -10.85 4.84 6.93
CA GLY A 209 -9.46 4.98 6.50
C GLY A 209 -8.50 4.27 7.45
N ALA A 210 -8.62 4.53 8.75
CA ALA A 210 -7.83 3.84 9.77
C ALA A 210 -8.06 2.33 9.75
N TRP A 211 -9.32 1.89 9.61
CA TRP A 211 -9.68 0.47 9.50
C TRP A 211 -9.03 -0.19 8.29
N CYS A 212 -9.07 0.43 7.11
CA CYS A 212 -8.35 -0.06 5.94
C CYS A 212 -6.84 -0.16 6.19
N GLY A 213 -6.27 0.87 6.81
CA GLY A 213 -4.85 0.94 7.19
C GLY A 213 -4.42 -0.20 8.12
N LEU A 214 -5.27 -0.56 9.09
CA LEU A 214 -5.03 -1.62 10.07
C LEU A 214 -5.37 -3.03 9.54
N GLY A 215 -6.45 -3.19 8.77
CA GLY A 215 -7.00 -4.48 8.37
C GLY A 215 -6.43 -5.06 7.08
N ILE A 216 -6.13 -4.22 6.08
CA ILE A 216 -5.69 -4.69 4.76
C ILE A 216 -4.17 -4.87 4.75
N HIS A 217 -3.67 -5.87 4.02
CA HIS A 217 -2.28 -6.35 4.16
C HIS A 217 -1.28 -5.47 3.40
N ALA A 218 -1.37 -5.37 2.06
CA ALA A 218 -0.37 -4.65 1.26
C ALA A 218 -0.74 -3.17 1.04
N THR A 219 0.26 -2.31 0.93
CA THR A 219 0.08 -0.86 0.72
C THR A 219 -0.78 -0.51 -0.50
N PRO A 220 -0.56 -1.10 -1.69
CA PRO A 220 -1.40 -0.77 -2.85
C PRO A 220 -2.87 -1.10 -2.61
N GLN A 221 -3.15 -2.21 -1.93
CA GLN A 221 -4.51 -2.67 -1.63
C GLN A 221 -5.21 -1.75 -0.62
N VAL A 222 -4.47 -1.30 0.40
CA VAL A 222 -4.97 -0.38 1.42
C VAL A 222 -5.37 0.95 0.80
N ILE A 223 -4.48 1.50 -0.03
CA ILE A 223 -4.70 2.78 -0.71
C ILE A 223 -5.88 2.64 -1.68
N ALA A 224 -5.96 1.54 -2.44
CA ALA A 224 -7.09 1.26 -3.31
C ALA A 224 -8.41 1.29 -2.54
N ALA A 225 -8.51 0.55 -1.43
CA ALA A 225 -9.73 0.45 -0.64
C ALA A 225 -10.09 1.75 0.07
N GLY A 226 -9.11 2.49 0.58
CA GLY A 226 -9.30 3.80 1.22
C GLY A 226 -9.89 4.81 0.25
N PHE A 227 -9.26 4.99 -0.92
CA PHE A 227 -9.75 5.90 -1.96
C PHE A 227 -10.99 5.39 -2.73
N ALA A 228 -11.36 4.12 -2.52
CA ALA A 228 -12.61 3.55 -3.04
C ALA A 228 -13.82 3.81 -2.15
N TYR A 229 -13.66 4.44 -0.98
CA TYR A 229 -14.78 4.70 -0.08
C TYR A 229 -15.85 5.59 -0.75
N PRO A 230 -17.13 5.18 -0.76
CA PRO A 230 -18.21 6.03 -1.24
C PRO A 230 -18.37 7.29 -0.39
N GLY A 231 -18.69 8.43 -1.02
CA GLY A 231 -18.80 9.71 -0.32
C GLY A 231 -17.45 10.42 -0.19
N ASP A 232 -16.75 10.20 0.92
CA ASP A 232 -15.46 10.87 1.21
C ASP A 232 -14.24 9.93 1.12
N GLY A 233 -14.01 9.42 -0.10
CA GLY A 233 -12.83 8.62 -0.41
C GLY A 233 -11.51 9.35 -0.26
N GLN A 234 -11.51 10.68 -0.28
CA GLN A 234 -10.27 11.44 -0.15
C GLN A 234 -9.71 11.37 1.28
N THR A 235 -10.55 11.69 2.26
CA THR A 235 -10.21 11.64 3.69
C THR A 235 -9.86 10.21 4.09
N ALA A 236 -10.71 9.25 3.72
CA ALA A 236 -10.48 7.82 3.95
C ALA A 236 -9.14 7.32 3.36
N GLY A 237 -8.82 7.70 2.12
CA GLY A 237 -7.59 7.29 1.45
C GLY A 237 -6.32 7.89 2.06
N GLU A 238 -6.38 9.16 2.49
CA GLU A 238 -5.27 9.83 3.19
C GLU A 238 -5.02 9.18 4.55
N MET A 239 -6.07 8.98 5.35
CA MET A 239 -5.97 8.32 6.66
C MET A 239 -5.46 6.87 6.53
N ALA A 240 -5.99 6.10 5.56
CA ALA A 240 -5.53 4.74 5.28
C ALA A 240 -4.04 4.70 4.90
N THR A 241 -3.58 5.69 4.14
CA THR A 241 -2.17 5.82 3.76
C THR A 241 -1.31 6.07 5.00
N ILE A 242 -1.67 7.06 5.83
CA ILE A 242 -0.92 7.39 7.05
C ILE A 242 -0.80 6.16 7.96
N VAL A 243 -1.93 5.52 8.29
CA VAL A 243 -1.97 4.36 9.18
C VAL A 243 -1.15 3.19 8.64
N LYS A 244 -1.15 2.97 7.33
CA LYS A 244 -0.33 1.93 6.70
C LYS A 244 1.16 2.23 6.78
N LEU A 245 1.57 3.50 6.60
CA LEU A 245 2.97 3.90 6.74
C LEU A 245 3.47 3.71 8.17
N VAL A 246 2.64 4.00 9.17
CA VAL A 246 2.93 3.69 10.58
C VAL A 246 3.16 2.20 10.78
N ARG A 247 2.27 1.34 10.26
CA ARG A 247 2.47 -0.12 10.36
C ARG A 247 3.75 -0.60 9.68
N ILE A 248 4.12 -0.01 8.55
CA ILE A 248 5.36 -0.35 7.84
C ILE A 248 6.59 0.03 8.68
N SER A 249 6.56 1.14 9.42
CA SER A 249 7.69 1.52 10.28
C SER A 249 7.90 0.52 11.44
N LEU A 250 6.83 -0.16 11.87
CA LEU A 250 6.86 -1.23 12.87
C LEU A 250 7.44 -2.57 12.34
N LEU A 251 7.75 -2.68 11.04
CA LEU A 251 8.38 -3.88 10.48
C LEU A 251 9.73 -4.19 11.15
N GLY A 252 10.56 -3.17 11.37
CA GLY A 252 11.86 -3.35 12.02
C GLY A 252 11.77 -3.96 13.42
N PRO A 253 11.02 -3.34 14.34
CA PRO A 253 10.72 -3.91 15.65
C PRO A 253 10.13 -5.32 15.59
N ALA A 254 9.15 -5.56 14.70
CA ALA A 254 8.53 -6.88 14.58
C ALA A 254 9.54 -7.96 14.15
N VAL A 255 10.37 -7.70 13.13
CA VAL A 255 11.41 -8.63 12.68
C VAL A 255 12.41 -8.93 13.81
N PHE A 256 12.79 -7.93 14.61
CA PHE A 256 13.66 -8.14 15.77
C PHE A 256 13.01 -9.07 16.81
N VAL A 257 11.77 -8.80 17.19
CA VAL A 257 11.05 -9.61 18.19
C VAL A 257 10.88 -11.05 17.72
N VAL A 258 10.51 -11.26 16.46
CA VAL A 258 10.39 -12.60 15.87
C VAL A 258 11.74 -13.32 15.85
N GLY A 259 12.81 -12.63 15.47
CA GLY A 259 14.15 -13.19 15.47
C GLY A 259 14.67 -13.55 16.86
N ALA A 260 14.46 -12.67 17.84
CA ALA A 260 14.80 -12.95 19.24
C ALA A 260 14.02 -14.15 19.78
N TRP A 261 12.74 -14.26 19.43
CA TRP A 261 11.89 -15.37 19.85
C TRP A 261 12.34 -16.72 19.28
N TYR A 262 12.63 -16.78 17.97
CA TYR A 262 13.14 -18.00 17.33
C TYR A 262 14.56 -18.35 17.81
N ALA A 263 15.43 -17.37 18.03
CA ALA A 263 16.76 -17.59 18.57
C ALA A 263 16.71 -18.13 20.01
N HIS A 264 15.79 -17.64 20.85
CA HIS A 264 15.65 -18.12 22.22
C HIS A 264 15.17 -19.57 22.28
N ARG A 265 14.22 -19.97 21.40
CA ARG A 265 13.78 -21.37 21.30
C ARG A 265 14.90 -22.31 20.84
N ARG A 266 15.79 -21.81 19.99
CA ARG A 266 16.94 -22.58 19.48
C ARG A 266 18.11 -22.62 20.44
N ARG A 267 18.13 -21.87 21.55
CA ARG A 267 19.20 -21.95 22.57
C ARG A 267 19.31 -23.30 23.28
N GLN A 268 18.47 -24.29 22.95
CA GLN A 268 18.71 -25.69 23.31
C GLN A 268 19.67 -26.40 22.35
N GLU A 269 19.97 -25.84 21.18
CA GLU A 269 20.96 -26.31 20.19
C GLU A 269 21.67 -25.11 19.52
N ALA A 270 22.79 -24.67 20.10
CA ALA A 270 23.78 -23.70 19.59
C ALA A 270 23.44 -22.18 19.59
N VAL A 271 24.49 -21.37 19.71
CA VAL A 271 24.49 -19.90 19.70
C VAL A 271 24.21 -19.39 18.28
N TYR A 272 22.97 -19.00 18.02
CA TYR A 272 22.55 -18.39 16.75
C TYR A 272 23.19 -17.01 16.56
N ILE A 273 24.12 -16.90 15.61
CA ILE A 273 24.59 -15.62 15.05
C ILE A 273 23.83 -15.38 13.74
N GLY A 274 22.59 -14.90 13.85
CA GLY A 274 21.85 -14.44 12.67
C GLY A 274 22.61 -13.31 11.96
N LYS A 275 22.51 -13.23 10.63
CA LYS A 275 23.07 -12.10 9.88
C LYS A 275 22.53 -10.77 10.45
N PRO A 276 23.36 -9.73 10.63
CA PRO A 276 22.91 -8.47 11.19
C PRO A 276 21.80 -7.88 10.32
N VAL A 277 20.58 -7.82 10.86
CA VAL A 277 19.43 -7.20 10.19
C VAL A 277 19.70 -5.70 10.12
N GLN A 278 19.76 -5.17 8.89
CA GLN A 278 19.96 -3.73 8.69
C GLN A 278 18.61 -3.02 8.83
N TYR A 279 18.21 -2.74 10.07
CA TYR A 279 16.89 -2.15 10.40
C TYR A 279 16.55 -0.89 9.59
N TRP A 280 17.53 -0.04 9.32
CA TRP A 280 17.34 1.18 8.52
C TRP A 280 16.95 0.91 7.06
N LYS A 281 17.16 -0.30 6.54
CA LYS A 281 16.71 -0.70 5.19
C LYS A 281 15.28 -1.24 5.16
N LEU A 282 14.66 -1.49 6.31
CA LEU A 282 13.31 -2.03 6.41
C LEU A 282 12.24 -0.95 6.20
N VAL A 283 12.54 0.30 6.54
CA VAL A 283 11.67 1.43 6.24
C VAL A 283 11.86 1.83 4.77
N PRO A 284 10.83 1.78 3.92
CA PRO A 284 10.95 2.19 2.54
C PRO A 284 11.33 3.67 2.41
N GLY A 285 12.28 3.99 1.53
CA GLY A 285 12.78 5.36 1.39
C GLY A 285 11.70 6.40 1.04
N PHE A 286 10.64 5.99 0.34
CA PHE A 286 9.54 6.89 -0.02
C PHE A 286 8.76 7.41 1.21
N VAL A 287 8.74 6.67 2.33
CA VAL A 287 8.10 7.11 3.58
C VAL A 287 8.83 8.33 4.15
N VAL A 288 10.16 8.31 4.10
CA VAL A 288 10.99 9.43 4.58
C VAL A 288 10.77 10.66 3.70
N VAL A 289 10.69 10.49 2.39
CA VAL A 289 10.43 11.60 1.46
C VAL A 289 9.01 12.15 1.63
N PHE A 290 8.01 11.29 1.86
CA PHE A 290 6.64 11.69 2.18
C PHE A 290 6.57 12.56 3.43
N LEU A 291 7.19 12.12 4.53
CA LEU A 291 7.27 12.90 5.78
C LEU A 291 8.03 14.22 5.58
N GLY A 292 9.11 14.18 4.80
CA GLY A 292 9.87 15.39 4.46
C GLY A 292 9.03 16.39 3.67
N LEU A 293 8.22 15.94 2.72
CA LEU A 293 7.37 16.82 1.93
C LEU A 293 6.21 17.42 2.75
N SER A 294 5.63 16.64 3.66
CA SER A 294 4.65 17.13 4.64
C SER A 294 5.27 18.15 5.59
N LEU A 295 6.49 17.92 6.07
CA LEU A 295 7.21 18.89 6.89
C LEU A 295 7.48 20.20 6.13
N LEU A 296 7.90 20.11 4.86
CA LEU A 296 8.09 21.30 4.02
C LEU A 296 6.78 22.07 3.81
N ARG A 297 5.64 21.37 3.70
CA ARG A 297 4.31 22.00 3.66
C ARG A 297 4.03 22.77 4.95
N THR A 298 4.16 22.13 6.09
CA THR A 298 3.87 22.72 7.41
C THR A 298 4.77 23.90 7.75
N LEU A 299 6.04 23.85 7.34
CA LEU A 299 6.99 24.96 7.53
C LEU A 299 6.77 26.13 6.55
N GLY A 300 5.80 26.03 5.63
CA GLY A 300 5.52 27.06 4.62
C GLY A 300 6.58 27.17 3.52
N PHE A 301 7.45 26.15 3.36
CA PHE A 301 8.48 26.14 2.32
C PHE A 301 7.98 25.71 0.93
N LEU A 302 6.70 25.33 0.82
CA LEU A 302 6.05 25.12 -0.47
C LEU A 302 5.45 26.45 -0.94
N PRO A 303 6.01 27.08 -1.98
CA PRO A 303 5.55 28.40 -2.43
C PRO A 303 4.16 28.31 -3.07
N ASP A 304 3.30 29.29 -2.76
CA ASP A 304 2.06 29.53 -3.49
C ASP A 304 2.40 30.08 -4.88
N VAL A 305 2.59 29.21 -5.88
CA VAL A 305 2.84 29.64 -7.25
C VAL A 305 1.51 29.84 -7.97
N THR A 306 1.16 31.09 -8.24
CA THR A 306 0.01 31.46 -9.07
C THR A 306 0.29 31.12 -10.54
N LEU A 307 -0.24 30.01 -11.03
CA LEU A 307 -0.24 29.68 -12.45
C LEU A 307 -1.41 30.36 -13.16
N HIS A 308 -1.13 31.48 -13.83
CA HIS A 308 -2.04 32.06 -14.81
C HIS A 308 -2.04 31.19 -16.08
N LEU A 309 -2.85 30.14 -16.10
CA LEU A 309 -3.06 29.34 -17.31
C LEU A 309 -3.97 30.12 -18.28
N THR A 310 -3.36 30.82 -19.23
CA THR A 310 -4.06 31.52 -20.31
C THR A 310 -4.71 30.51 -21.29
N GLU A 311 -6.01 30.31 -21.10
CA GLU A 311 -7.10 30.10 -22.08
C GLU A 311 -7.05 29.02 -23.18
N ARG A 312 -5.97 28.27 -23.45
CA ARG A 312 -5.93 27.42 -24.67
C ARG A 312 -6.02 25.89 -24.54
N PHE A 313 -6.37 25.33 -23.38
CA PHE A 313 -6.54 23.86 -23.26
C PHE A 313 -7.88 23.41 -22.63
N ILE A 314 -8.86 23.19 -23.50
CA ILE A 314 -9.95 22.19 -23.52
C ILE A 314 -10.94 22.06 -22.32
N LEU A 315 -10.78 22.68 -21.14
CA LEU A 315 -11.66 22.41 -19.98
C LEU A 315 -12.21 23.63 -19.21
N GLY A 316 -12.64 24.69 -19.90
CA GLY A 316 -13.46 25.77 -19.30
C GLY A 316 -12.67 26.75 -18.43
N GLY A 317 -12.71 28.03 -18.81
CA GLY A 317 -11.90 29.09 -18.22
C GLY A 317 -12.40 29.59 -16.85
N GLY A 318 -11.43 29.85 -15.97
CA GLY A 318 -11.59 30.59 -14.72
C GLY A 318 -10.22 30.72 -14.05
N ASP A 319 -9.98 31.84 -13.36
CA ASP A 319 -8.79 32.02 -12.53
C ASP A 319 -8.79 30.98 -11.40
N ARG A 320 -7.98 29.94 -11.55
CA ARG A 320 -7.75 28.96 -10.49
C ARG A 320 -6.38 29.23 -9.89
N VAL A 321 -6.37 29.82 -8.71
CA VAL A 321 -5.17 29.82 -7.86
C VAL A 321 -4.94 28.36 -7.47
N VAL A 322 -3.92 27.72 -8.06
CA VAL A 322 -3.54 26.36 -7.68
C VAL A 322 -2.18 26.42 -7.00
N ASP A 323 -2.19 26.33 -5.68
CA ASP A 323 -1.00 26.13 -4.84
C ASP A 323 -0.16 24.95 -5.37
N VAL A 324 1.17 25.05 -5.31
CA VAL A 324 2.10 23.97 -5.70
C VAL A 324 1.76 22.68 -4.96
N ALA A 325 1.40 22.78 -3.68
CA ALA A 325 0.93 21.62 -2.90
C ALA A 325 -0.33 20.98 -3.52
N GLY A 326 -1.25 21.80 -4.04
CA GLY A 326 -2.45 21.35 -4.75
C GLY A 326 -2.12 20.62 -6.05
N LEU A 327 -1.17 21.13 -6.85
CA LEU A 327 -0.71 20.47 -8.08
C LEU A 327 0.00 19.15 -7.80
N MET A 328 0.91 19.14 -6.82
CA MET A 328 1.58 17.92 -6.39
C MET A 328 0.56 16.88 -5.94
N SER A 329 -0.38 17.28 -5.07
CA SER A 329 -1.44 16.40 -4.59
C SER A 329 -2.31 15.85 -5.73
N GLN A 330 -2.75 16.68 -6.69
CA GLN A 330 -3.51 16.22 -7.85
C GLN A 330 -2.73 15.25 -8.72
N GLY A 331 -1.46 15.56 -9.03
CA GLY A 331 -0.58 14.65 -9.75
C GLY A 331 -0.42 13.32 -9.02
N GLY A 332 -0.28 13.38 -7.69
CA GLY A 332 -0.23 12.22 -6.81
C GLY A 332 -1.48 11.35 -6.91
N LYS A 333 -2.66 11.95 -6.84
CA LYS A 333 -3.96 11.25 -6.99
C LYS A 333 -4.08 10.55 -8.34
N TRP A 334 -3.69 11.19 -9.44
CA TRP A 334 -3.72 10.57 -10.77
C TRP A 334 -2.72 9.40 -10.88
N LEU A 335 -1.52 9.54 -10.33
CA LEU A 335 -0.53 8.46 -10.27
C LEU A 335 -1.02 7.28 -9.43
N ILE A 336 -1.63 7.55 -8.27
CA ILE A 336 -2.26 6.52 -7.42
C ILE A 336 -3.37 5.82 -8.19
N THR A 337 -4.25 6.56 -8.85
CA THR A 337 -5.36 6.00 -9.64
C THR A 337 -4.86 5.11 -10.79
N ALA A 338 -3.82 5.54 -11.51
CA ALA A 338 -3.19 4.72 -12.56
C ALA A 338 -2.44 3.51 -12.01
N ALA A 339 -1.83 3.63 -10.83
CA ALA A 339 -1.31 2.46 -10.14
C ALA A 339 -2.41 1.48 -9.74
N MET A 340 -3.61 1.94 -9.37
CA MET A 340 -4.74 1.06 -9.06
C MET A 340 -5.26 0.31 -10.28
N ALA A 341 -5.27 0.95 -11.46
CA ALA A 341 -5.45 0.21 -12.72
C ALA A 341 -4.39 -0.88 -12.90
N GLY A 342 -3.12 -0.59 -12.58
CA GLY A 342 -2.04 -1.56 -12.59
C GLY A 342 -2.20 -2.71 -11.58
N VAL A 343 -2.73 -2.43 -10.38
CA VAL A 343 -3.09 -3.45 -9.38
C VAL A 343 -4.19 -4.37 -9.94
N GLY A 344 -5.24 -3.78 -10.53
CA GLY A 344 -6.28 -4.53 -11.23
C GLY A 344 -5.72 -5.42 -12.34
N LEU A 345 -4.86 -4.86 -13.20
CA LEU A 345 -4.20 -5.58 -14.30
C LEU A 345 -3.27 -6.71 -13.85
N SER A 346 -2.86 -6.70 -12.58
CA SER A 346 -2.02 -7.74 -11.96
C SER A 346 -2.84 -8.80 -11.22
N THR A 347 -4.16 -8.62 -11.10
CA THR A 347 -5.03 -9.51 -10.33
C THR A 347 -5.62 -10.59 -11.24
N GLU A 348 -5.13 -11.82 -11.09
CA GLU A 348 -5.63 -12.99 -11.82
C GLU A 348 -6.24 -14.03 -10.88
N PHE A 349 -7.49 -14.41 -11.12
CA PHE A 349 -8.21 -15.31 -10.21
C PHE A 349 -7.76 -16.77 -10.29
N ARG A 350 -7.07 -17.16 -11.36
CA ARG A 350 -6.65 -18.56 -11.59
C ARG A 350 -5.35 -18.94 -10.87
N ALA A 351 -4.50 -17.97 -10.54
CA ALA A 351 -3.26 -18.22 -9.78
C ALA A 351 -3.52 -18.43 -8.28
N MET A 352 -4.77 -18.27 -7.84
CA MET A 352 -5.18 -18.15 -6.45
C MET A 352 -5.30 -19.48 -5.68
N THR A 353 -5.21 -20.64 -6.34
CA THR A 353 -5.62 -21.94 -5.74
C THR A 353 -4.51 -23.00 -5.61
N ALA A 354 -3.24 -22.65 -5.78
CA ALA A 354 -2.17 -23.63 -6.00
C ALA A 354 -1.51 -24.29 -4.77
N GLY A 355 -1.84 -23.95 -3.51
CA GLY A 355 -1.09 -24.50 -2.35
C GLY A 355 -1.89 -24.90 -1.12
N GLY A 356 -3.10 -25.42 -1.36
CA GLY A 356 -3.85 -26.15 -0.35
C GLY A 356 -4.74 -25.26 0.54
N ILE A 357 -5.85 -25.84 0.99
CA ILE A 357 -6.91 -25.06 1.65
C ILE A 357 -6.59 -24.71 3.11
N ARG A 358 -5.83 -25.54 3.83
CA ARG A 358 -5.57 -25.36 5.28
C ARG A 358 -4.79 -24.08 5.60
N PRO A 359 -3.66 -23.78 4.92
CA PRO A 359 -2.95 -22.52 5.17
C PRO A 359 -3.78 -21.30 4.76
N LEU A 360 -4.65 -21.44 3.74
CA LEU A 360 -5.54 -20.36 3.34
C LEU A 360 -6.59 -20.07 4.41
N LEU A 361 -7.20 -21.11 5.00
CA LEU A 361 -8.15 -20.96 6.12
C LEU A 361 -7.51 -20.27 7.33
N LEU A 362 -6.25 -20.62 7.65
CA LEU A 362 -5.48 -19.90 8.66
C LEU A 362 -5.40 -18.41 8.31
N GLY A 363 -5.01 -18.09 7.07
CA GLY A 363 -4.97 -16.70 6.59
C GLY A 363 -6.31 -15.99 6.71
N VAL A 364 -7.43 -16.65 6.38
CA VAL A 364 -8.80 -16.10 6.52
C VAL A 364 -9.09 -15.78 7.99
N VAL A 365 -8.80 -16.69 8.93
CA VAL A 365 -8.99 -16.44 10.36
C VAL A 365 -8.22 -15.21 10.80
N LEU A 366 -6.95 -15.11 10.41
CA LEU A 366 -6.13 -13.94 10.74
C LEU A 366 -6.66 -12.66 10.10
N ALA A 367 -7.12 -12.72 8.85
CA ALA A 367 -7.69 -11.58 8.13
C ALA A 367 -9.01 -11.09 8.77
N VAL A 368 -9.87 -12.01 9.22
CA VAL A 368 -11.10 -11.68 9.93
C VAL A 368 -10.78 -11.06 11.29
N VAL A 369 -9.83 -11.62 12.04
CA VAL A 369 -9.45 -11.08 13.36
C VAL A 369 -8.83 -9.69 13.23
N ILE A 370 -7.88 -9.48 12.32
CA ILE A 370 -7.28 -8.15 12.13
C ILE A 370 -8.30 -7.15 11.57
N GLY A 371 -9.25 -7.60 10.74
CA GLY A 371 -10.34 -6.77 10.26
C GLY A 371 -11.26 -6.33 11.40
N GLY A 372 -11.77 -7.26 12.21
CA GLY A 372 -12.67 -6.94 13.32
C GLY A 372 -11.99 -6.09 14.40
N MET A 373 -10.79 -6.50 14.84
CA MET A 373 -10.05 -5.76 15.87
C MET A 373 -9.52 -4.42 15.32
N GLY A 374 -9.17 -4.36 14.04
CA GLY A 374 -8.78 -3.12 13.38
C GLY A 374 -9.89 -2.09 13.34
N LEU A 375 -11.15 -2.52 13.13
CA LEU A 375 -12.30 -1.61 13.21
C LEU A 375 -12.49 -1.09 14.64
N LEU A 376 -12.42 -1.98 15.64
CA LEU A 376 -12.53 -1.59 17.05
C LEU A 376 -11.45 -0.57 17.45
N VAL A 377 -10.20 -0.82 17.06
CA VAL A 377 -9.08 0.10 17.32
C VAL A 377 -9.25 1.42 16.58
N ALA A 378 -9.80 1.40 15.36
CA ALA A 378 -10.05 2.62 14.58
C ALA A 378 -11.19 3.47 15.14
N SER A 379 -12.10 2.90 15.93
CA SER A 379 -13.24 3.59 16.53
C SER A 379 -12.97 4.17 17.93
N ILE A 380 -11.78 3.96 18.49
CA ILE A 380 -11.32 4.53 19.77
C ILE A 380 -10.39 5.70 19.46
#